data_AF-A0A226MG17-F1
#
_entry.id   AF-A0A226MG17-F1
#
_cell.length_a   1.000
_cell.length_b   1.000
_cell.length_c   1.000
_cell.angle_alpha   90.00
_cell.angle_beta   90.00
_cell.angle_gamma   90.00
#
_symmetry.space_group_name_H-M   'P 1'
#
loop_
_entity.id
_entity.type
_entity.pdbx_description
1 polymer ?
#
loop_
_entity_poly.entity_id
_entity_poly.type
_entity_poly.pdbx_seq_one_letter_code
_entity_poly.pdbx_strand_id
1 'polypeptide(L)'
;MFIYVTHSDNQSFLANTDCPVLLLLSHLRSKVGVPPNEAIDLCDQLGSPTMLFQVKTTQDRASDFLQARGTYYVCRVEFGAPEALRLHGQHLHQKLHLPKMLEGRKSRAAEKLSTSTRIQGV
;
A
#
# COMPACT_ATOMS: atom_id res chain seq x y z
N MET A 1 6.43 9.20 20.86
CA MET A 1 5.29 9.05 19.96
C MET A 1 5.23 7.60 19.51
N PHE A 2 4.03 7.05 19.25
CA PHE A 2 3.90 5.67 18.74
C PHE A 2 3.17 5.66 17.39
N ILE A 3 3.52 4.68 16.57
CA ILE A 3 2.86 4.33 15.30
C ILE A 3 2.42 2.87 15.35
N TYR A 4 1.46 2.50 14.51
CA TYR A 4 1.12 1.10 14.23
C TYR A 4 1.90 0.63 13.01
N VAL A 5 2.60 -0.49 13.14
CA VAL A 5 3.30 -1.15 12.04
C VAL A 5 2.68 -2.51 11.79
N THR A 6 2.24 -2.75 10.56
CA THR A 6 1.69 -4.03 10.10
C THR A 6 2.64 -4.68 9.10
N HIS A 7 2.79 -6.00 9.15
CA HIS A 7 3.55 -6.77 8.17
C HIS A 7 2.74 -7.94 7.60
N SER A 8 3.36 -8.72 6.69
CA SER A 8 2.74 -9.75 5.83
C SER A 8 1.83 -10.76 6.54
N ASP A 9 2.03 -11.01 7.83
CA ASP A 9 1.32 -12.04 8.59
C ASP A 9 0.06 -11.47 9.28
N ASN A 10 -0.37 -10.26 8.89
CA ASN A 10 -1.41 -9.46 9.53
C ASN A 10 -1.18 -9.23 11.04
N GLN A 11 0.07 -9.39 11.47
CA GLN A 11 0.51 -9.00 12.80
C GLN A 11 0.82 -7.51 12.80
N SER A 12 0.34 -6.84 13.85
CA SER A 12 0.59 -5.43 14.07
C SER A 12 1.26 -5.22 15.42
N PHE A 13 2.16 -4.25 15.50
CA PHE A 13 2.78 -3.84 16.75
C PHE A 13 2.94 -2.33 16.81
N LEU A 14 3.06 -1.81 18.03
CA LEU A 14 3.38 -0.42 18.28
C LEU A 14 4.91 -0.23 18.22
N ALA A 15 5.35 0.78 17.47
CA ALA A 15 6.75 1.19 17.45
C ALA A 15 6.89 2.61 18.02
N ASN A 16 7.86 2.80 18.93
CA ASN A 16 8.19 4.12 19.45
C ASN A 16 9.03 4.89 18.42
N THR A 17 8.55 6.05 17.99
CA THR A 17 9.23 6.92 17.02
C THR A 17 10.07 8.02 17.67
N ASP A 18 10.14 8.08 19.01
CA ASP A 18 11.07 8.94 19.76
C ASP A 18 12.50 8.37 19.76
N CYS A 19 12.91 7.72 18.68
CA CYS A 19 14.23 7.15 18.49
C CYS A 19 14.84 7.57 17.14
N PRO A 20 16.17 7.44 16.96
CA PRO A 20 16.80 7.66 15.67
C PRO A 20 16.20 6.76 14.58
N VAL A 21 16.08 7.26 13.35
CA VAL A 21 15.55 6.50 12.20
C VAL A 21 16.27 5.17 12.01
N LEU A 22 17.59 5.15 12.12
CA LEU A 22 18.40 3.95 11.97
C LEU A 22 18.07 2.88 13.04
N LEU A 23 17.76 3.30 14.27
CA LEU A 23 17.35 2.39 15.35
C LEU A 23 15.96 1.80 15.06
N LEU A 24 15.03 2.64 14.59
CA LEU A 24 13.71 2.17 14.18
C LEU A 24 13.83 1.13 13.06
N LEU A 25 14.56 1.42 11.98
CA LEU A 25 14.74 0.48 10.87
C LEU A 25 15.44 -0.82 11.30
N SER A 26 16.41 -0.75 12.21
CA SER A 26 17.04 -1.95 12.80
C SER A 26 16.02 -2.80 13.58
N HIS A 27 15.21 -2.16 14.42
CA HIS A 27 14.15 -2.84 15.17
C HIS A 27 13.12 -3.50 14.25
N LEU A 28 12.69 -2.80 13.21
CA LEU A 28 11.73 -3.32 12.22
C LEU A 28 12.29 -4.55 11.50
N ARG A 29 13.55 -4.51 11.03
CA ARG A 29 14.20 -5.67 10.40
C ARG A 29 14.20 -6.89 11.31
N SER A 30 14.56 -6.70 12.58
CA SER A 30 14.55 -7.78 13.57
C SER A 30 13.15 -8.34 13.82
N LYS A 31 12.12 -7.48 13.82
CA LYS A 31 10.72 -7.88 14.02
C LYS A 31 10.16 -8.69 12.86
N VAL A 32 10.50 -8.33 11.62
CA VAL A 32 9.97 -8.97 10.40
C VAL A 32 10.90 -10.02 9.80
N GLY A 33 12.01 -10.36 10.47
CA GLY A 33 12.94 -11.39 10.01
C GLY A 33 13.69 -11.04 8.72
N VAL A 34 13.91 -9.76 8.44
CA VAL A 34 14.64 -9.30 7.25
C VAL A 34 16.14 -9.22 7.55
N PRO A 35 17.02 -9.76 6.68
CA PRO A 35 18.47 -9.68 6.88
C PRO A 35 18.99 -8.24 6.98
N PRO A 36 20.10 -7.99 7.71
CA PRO A 36 20.66 -6.64 7.89
C PRO A 36 21.02 -5.93 6.58
N ASN A 37 21.40 -6.70 5.55
CA ASN A 37 21.87 -6.19 4.27
C ASN A 37 20.72 -5.79 3.33
N GLU A 38 19.48 -6.15 3.67
CA GLU A 38 18.32 -5.75 2.89
C GLU A 38 17.80 -4.39 3.35
N ALA A 39 17.47 -3.56 2.36
CA ALA A 39 16.86 -2.27 2.62
C ALA A 39 15.34 -2.43 2.82
N ILE A 40 14.84 -1.82 3.89
CA ILE A 40 13.41 -1.74 4.17
C ILE A 40 13.02 -0.28 4.37
N ASP A 41 11.74 0.00 4.16
CA ASP A 41 11.09 1.27 4.45
C ASP A 41 9.71 1.00 5.08
N LEU A 42 9.04 2.06 5.50
CA LEU A 42 7.62 2.04 5.80
C LEU A 42 6.84 2.63 4.63
N CYS A 43 5.71 2.00 4.31
CA CYS A 43 4.70 2.57 3.41
C CYS A 43 3.49 3.03 4.21
N ASP A 44 2.84 4.10 3.77
CA ASP A 44 1.56 4.52 4.30
C ASP A 44 0.40 3.62 3.82
N GLN A 45 -0.83 3.97 4.19
CA GLN A 45 -2.04 3.24 3.81
C GLN A 45 -2.34 3.24 2.30
N LEU A 46 -1.73 4.16 1.55
CA LEU A 46 -1.84 4.24 0.09
C LEU A 46 -0.72 3.47 -0.61
N GLY A 47 0.22 2.90 0.16
CA GLY A 47 1.40 2.21 -0.37
C GLY A 47 2.55 3.15 -0.74
N SER A 48 2.51 4.42 -0.32
CA SER A 48 3.57 5.40 -0.61
C SER A 48 4.72 5.26 0.38
N PRO A 49 5.99 5.25 -0.06
CA PRO A 49 7.15 5.17 0.84
C PRO A 49 7.32 6.40 1.71
N THR A 50 7.78 6.19 2.94
CA THR A 50 8.20 7.26 3.85
C THR A 50 9.63 7.73 3.61
N MET A 51 10.41 7.01 2.79
CA MET A 51 11.79 7.31 2.40
C MET A 51 12.78 7.28 3.58
N LEU A 52 12.46 6.55 4.65
CA LEU A 52 13.33 6.44 5.84
C LEU A 52 14.65 5.74 5.51
N PHE A 53 14.66 4.85 4.51
CA PHE A 53 15.87 4.15 4.07
C PHE A 53 16.97 5.09 3.54
N GLN A 54 16.63 6.35 3.21
CA GLN A 54 17.59 7.35 2.74
C GLN A 54 18.28 8.12 3.87
N VAL A 55 17.76 8.02 5.10
CA VAL A 55 18.32 8.72 6.25
C VAL A 55 19.65 8.07 6.63
N LYS A 56 20.74 8.84 6.50
CA LYS A 56 22.11 8.37 6.79
C LYS A 56 22.65 8.89 8.13
N THR A 57 21.99 9.89 8.72
CA THR A 57 22.46 10.50 9.97
C THR A 57 21.90 9.76 11.18
N THR A 58 22.63 9.79 12.29
CA THR A 58 22.21 9.21 13.56
C THR A 58 21.37 10.16 14.42
N GLN A 59 21.24 11.42 14.01
CA GLN A 59 20.54 12.46 14.76
C GLN A 59 19.05 12.55 14.39
N ASP A 60 18.73 12.26 13.13
CA ASP A 60 17.36 12.34 12.61
C ASP A 60 16.44 11.37 13.35
N ARG A 61 15.36 11.89 13.91
CA ARG A 61 14.41 11.10 14.70
C ARG A 61 13.32 10.58 13.79
N ALA A 62 12.84 9.37 14.05
CA ALA A 62 11.73 8.81 13.29
C ALA A 62 10.44 9.64 13.41
N SER A 63 10.28 10.36 14.51
CA SER A 63 9.17 11.29 14.73
C SER A 63 9.09 12.44 13.73
N ASP A 64 10.21 12.76 13.07
CA ASP A 64 10.28 13.90 12.14
C ASP A 64 9.69 13.53 10.76
N PHE A 65 9.54 12.23 10.47
CA PHE A 65 9.08 11.69 9.20
C PHE A 65 7.71 11.00 9.28
N LEU A 66 7.28 10.62 10.49
CA LEU A 66 6.11 9.78 10.70
C LEU A 66 5.05 10.52 11.51
N GLN A 67 3.79 10.36 11.12
CA GLN A 67 2.68 10.96 11.84
C GLN A 67 2.34 10.16 13.10
N ALA A 68 2.01 10.89 14.17
CA ALA A 68 1.54 10.30 15.42
C ALA A 68 0.34 9.39 15.18
N ARG A 69 0.39 8.16 15.71
CA ARG A 69 -0.70 7.17 15.62
C ARG A 69 -1.03 6.74 14.18
N GLY A 70 -0.15 7.06 13.21
CA GLY A 70 -0.27 6.58 11.84
C GLY A 70 -0.16 5.05 11.76
N THR A 71 -0.80 4.46 10.75
CA THR A 71 -0.65 3.05 10.42
C THR A 71 0.24 2.92 9.20
N TYR A 72 1.29 2.13 9.33
CA TYR A 72 2.31 1.92 8.33
C TYR A 72 2.52 0.44 8.06
N TYR A 73 3.07 0.13 6.89
CA TYR A 73 3.34 -1.22 6.43
C TYR A 73 4.83 -1.38 6.14
N VAL A 74 5.43 -2.49 6.54
CA VAL A 74 6.83 -2.76 6.19
C VAL A 74 6.92 -3.09 4.69
N CYS A 75 7.80 -2.39 3.99
CA CYS A 75 8.04 -2.57 2.56
C CYS A 75 9.52 -2.87 2.31
N ARG A 76 9.81 -3.77 1.36
CA ARG A 76 11.18 -4.01 0.89
C ARG A 76 11.55 -2.98 -0.17
N VAL A 77 12.79 -2.48 -0.07
CA VAL A 77 13.35 -1.53 -1.03
C VAL A 77 14.26 -2.27 -1.98
N GLU A 78 13.91 -2.26 -3.26
CA GLU A 78 14.75 -2.77 -4.33
C GLU A 78 15.36 -1.60 -5.10
N PHE A 79 16.69 -1.55 -5.11
CA PHE A 79 17.42 -0.60 -5.92
C PHE A 79 17.47 -1.15 -7.35
N GLY A 80 16.69 -0.57 -8.27
CA GLY A 80 16.85 -0.82 -9.69
C GLY A 80 18.09 -0.12 -10.24
N ALA A 81 18.22 -0.10 -11.58
CA ALA A 81 19.17 0.79 -12.25
C ALA A 81 19.02 2.24 -11.71
N PRO A 82 20.07 3.10 -11.77
CA PRO A 82 20.17 4.37 -11.02
C PRO A 82 18.97 5.33 -11.06
N GLU A 83 18.02 5.10 -11.96
CA GLU A 83 16.85 5.91 -12.26
C GLU A 83 15.51 5.29 -11.79
N ALA A 84 15.48 4.07 -11.24
CA ALA A 84 14.23 3.38 -10.87
C ALA A 84 14.32 2.65 -9.51
N LEU A 85 13.92 3.32 -8.44
CA LEU A 85 13.61 2.66 -7.17
C LEU A 85 12.32 1.83 -7.34
N ARG A 86 12.37 0.52 -7.07
CA ARG A 86 11.19 -0.35 -7.07
C ARG A 86 10.90 -0.71 -5.62
N LEU A 87 9.67 -0.46 -5.19
CA LEU A 87 9.22 -0.79 -3.84
C LEU A 87 8.16 -1.85 -3.95
N HIS A 88 8.45 -3.04 -3.42
CA HIS A 88 7.45 -4.08 -3.26
C HIS A 88 6.87 -3.98 -1.85
N GLY A 89 5.78 -3.20 -1.74
CA GLY A 89 4.86 -3.32 -0.63
C GLY A 89 4.00 -4.56 -0.85
N GLN A 90 4.20 -5.62 -0.06
CA GLN A 90 3.28 -6.76 -0.04
C GLN A 90 2.04 -6.39 0.78
N HIS A 91 1.26 -5.44 0.29
CA HIS A 91 -0.06 -5.15 0.84
C HIS A 91 -1.06 -6.14 0.26
N LEU A 92 -1.09 -7.37 0.77
CA LEU A 92 -2.11 -8.34 0.44
C LEU A 92 -3.39 -8.09 1.27
N HIS A 93 -3.84 -6.84 1.35
CA HIS A 93 -5.17 -6.53 1.84
C HIS A 93 -6.10 -6.38 0.64
N GLN A 94 -6.93 -7.41 0.49
CA GLN A 94 -8.10 -7.51 -0.38
C GLN A 94 -8.73 -6.15 -0.72
N LYS A 95 -9.02 -5.99 -2.02
CA LYS A 95 -10.13 -5.19 -2.59
C LYS A 95 -10.92 -4.42 -1.51
N LEU A 96 -10.60 -3.13 -1.35
CA LEU A 96 -11.60 -2.19 -0.86
C LEU A 96 -12.83 -2.35 -1.76
N HIS A 97 -13.90 -2.92 -1.21
CA HIS A 97 -15.22 -2.88 -1.81
C HIS A 97 -15.61 -1.41 -1.91
N LEU A 98 -15.32 -0.79 -3.05
CA LEU A 98 -16.07 0.38 -3.47
C LEU A 98 -17.53 -0.09 -3.63
N PRO A 99 -18.53 0.53 -2.95
CA PRO A 99 -19.92 0.24 -3.26
C PRO A 99 -20.13 0.53 -4.74
N LYS A 100 -20.46 -0.50 -5.53
CA LYS A 100 -20.96 -0.30 -6.89
C LYS A 100 -22.30 0.42 -6.77
N MET A 101 -22.27 1.75 -6.72
CA MET A 101 -23.46 2.54 -6.95
C MET A 101 -23.81 2.45 -8.43
N LEU A 102 -24.74 1.53 -8.71
CA LEU A 102 -25.83 1.68 -9.68
C LEU A 102 -25.46 2.42 -10.98
N GLU A 103 -24.86 1.71 -11.93
CA GLU A 103 -24.98 2.10 -13.34
C GLU A 103 -26.43 1.85 -13.78
N GLY A 104 -27.26 2.87 -13.60
CA GLY A 104 -28.65 2.90 -14.01
C GLY A 104 -28.90 4.04 -14.99
N ARG A 105 -29.18 3.67 -16.24
CA ARG A 105 -29.77 4.47 -17.34
C ARG A 105 -28.83 5.38 -18.12
N LYS A 106 -28.30 4.81 -19.21
CA LYS A 106 -28.15 5.52 -20.49
C LYS A 106 -29.12 4.90 -21.50
N SER A 107 -30.35 5.36 -21.51
CA SER A 107 -31.30 5.10 -22.60
C SER A 107 -30.80 5.81 -23.85
N ARG A 108 -30.24 5.05 -24.80
CA ARG A 108 -30.07 5.50 -26.18
C ARG A 108 -31.10 4.80 -27.05
N ALA A 109 -31.90 5.65 -27.70
CA ALA A 109 -32.79 5.31 -28.77
C ALA A 109 -32.07 4.52 -29.87
N ALA A 110 -32.73 3.49 -30.37
CA ALA A 110 -32.50 2.92 -31.69
C ALA A 110 -33.84 2.36 -32.18
N GLU A 111 -34.62 3.25 -32.78
CA GLU A 111 -35.55 2.94 -33.84
C GLU A 111 -34.87 2.04 -34.88
N LYS A 112 -35.35 0.81 -35.07
CA LYS A 112 -35.38 0.12 -36.36
C LYS A 112 -36.58 -0.80 -36.42
N LEU A 113 -37.62 -0.27 -37.03
CA LEU A 113 -38.69 -1.03 -37.67
C LEU A 113 -38.07 -1.93 -38.74
N SER A 114 -38.24 -3.23 -38.62
CA SER A 114 -38.09 -4.16 -39.75
C SER A 114 -39.03 -5.34 -39.57
N THR A 115 -40.17 -5.22 -40.23
CA THR A 115 -41.11 -6.27 -40.60
C THR A 115 -40.41 -7.32 -41.46
N SER A 116 -40.51 -8.61 -41.09
CA SER A 116 -40.60 -9.70 -42.07
C SER A 116 -40.90 -11.07 -41.42
N THR A 117 -41.94 -11.71 -41.98
CA THR A 117 -42.16 -13.17 -42.15
C THR A 117 -42.63 -14.00 -40.93
N ARG A 118 -43.86 -14.54 -40.83
CA ARG A 118 -44.68 -15.52 -41.62
C ARG A 118 -44.57 -16.96 -41.06
N ILE A 119 -45.73 -17.51 -40.66
CA ILE A 119 -46.20 -18.94 -40.49
C ILE A 119 -45.48 -19.80 -39.40
N GLN A 120 -46.06 -20.72 -38.61
CA GLN A 120 -47.30 -21.55 -38.68
C GLN A 120 -47.54 -22.31 -37.34
N GLY A 121 -48.80 -22.72 -37.07
CA GLY A 121 -49.22 -23.78 -36.12
C GLY A 121 -49.69 -23.24 -34.76
N VAL A 122 -50.89 -23.55 -34.23
CA VAL A 122 -51.80 -24.71 -34.36
C VAL A 122 -53.24 -24.20 -34.32
#